data_AF-A0A145YQD5-F1
#
_entry.id   AF-A0A145YQD5-F1
#
_cell.length_a   1.000
_cell.length_b   1.000
_cell.length_c   1.000
_cell.angle_alpha   90.00
_cell.angle_beta   90.00
_cell.angle_gamma   90.00
#
_symmetry.space_group_name_H-M   'P 1'
#
loop_
_entity.id
_entity.type
_entity.pdbx_description
1 polymer ?
#
loop_
_entity_poly.entity_id
_entity_poly.type
_entity_poly.pdbx_seq_one_letter_code
_entity_poly.pdbx_strand_id
1 'polypeptide(L)'
;SVPGNSDEVELPPAYVPAATSELLFEDIKKFHNLMVKLSTSVNQEIENIFAGGSPMHYEIQHAKEGLTEMKGAADLLKSDPQFPSEQFVTSSDEATKVEGDFNSLMESVIQIYHKCTALNKEVKRLFPDGDENNGNIEEMKKYFKKHVYNSKDVTNKTLVSIGHAFANGKHFDSIVGAAAEYFKKKAQTSGPAGPSASEESPSGSQPDGHQQPGTGSPSGNLQNPESSNPSKPAGSSFTYGGL
;
A
#
# COMPACT_ATOMS: atom_id res chain seq x y z
N SER A 1 -4.32 42.84 -5.38
CA SER A 1 -4.43 41.63 -4.55
C SER A 1 -4.51 40.40 -5.43
N VAL A 2 -3.59 39.46 -5.27
CA VAL A 2 -3.83 38.01 -5.46
C VAL A 2 -2.93 37.32 -4.42
N PRO A 3 -3.47 36.62 -3.41
CA PRO A 3 -2.68 35.71 -2.60
C PRO A 3 -2.39 34.47 -3.44
N GLY A 4 -1.11 34.20 -3.72
CA GLY A 4 -0.70 32.96 -4.38
C GLY A 4 -0.83 31.80 -3.40
N ASN A 5 -2.03 31.25 -3.27
CA ASN A 5 -2.28 30.07 -2.44
C ASN A 5 -1.90 28.83 -3.25
N SER A 6 -0.65 28.41 -3.11
CA SER A 6 -0.14 27.15 -3.64
C SER A 6 0.58 26.42 -2.52
N ASP A 7 -0.22 25.68 -1.73
CA ASP A 7 0.29 24.45 -1.10
C ASP A 7 0.65 23.51 -2.27
N GLU A 8 1.87 23.67 -2.80
CA GLU A 8 2.43 22.80 -3.81
C GLU A 8 2.60 21.44 -3.15
N VAL A 9 1.60 20.58 -3.34
CA VAL A 9 1.66 19.17 -2.91
C VAL A 9 2.77 18.54 -3.72
N GLU A 10 3.95 18.48 -3.11
CA GLU A 10 5.13 17.80 -3.63
C GLU A 10 4.73 16.35 -3.96
N LEU A 11 4.40 16.12 -5.23
CA LEU A 11 3.98 14.81 -5.70
C LEU A 11 5.18 13.88 -5.52
N PRO A 12 5.03 12.73 -4.85
CA PRO A 12 6.13 11.80 -4.70
C PRO A 12 6.65 11.43 -6.10
N PRO A 13 7.98 11.26 -6.27
CA PRO A 13 8.54 10.95 -7.57
C PRO A 13 7.83 9.75 -8.20
N ALA A 14 7.51 9.81 -9.50
CA ALA A 14 6.57 8.88 -10.15
C ALA A 14 6.97 7.37 -10.09
N TYR A 15 8.19 7.06 -9.66
CA TYR A 15 8.64 5.69 -9.38
C TYR A 15 8.24 5.18 -7.99
N VAL A 16 7.97 6.05 -7.01
CA VAL A 16 7.57 5.69 -5.65
C VAL A 16 6.08 5.35 -5.60
N PRO A 17 5.65 4.25 -4.95
CA PRO A 17 4.23 3.93 -4.78
C PRO A 17 3.42 5.09 -4.17
N ALA A 18 2.27 5.39 -4.79
CA ALA A 18 1.32 6.35 -4.27
C ALA A 18 0.68 5.86 -2.95
N ALA A 19 0.25 6.79 -2.11
CA ALA A 19 -0.42 6.45 -0.85
C ALA A 19 -1.73 5.67 -1.09
N THR A 20 -1.90 4.52 -0.45
CA THR A 20 -3.13 3.70 -0.53
C THR A 20 -4.19 4.20 0.47
N SER A 21 -5.46 3.84 0.23
CA SER A 21 -6.58 4.12 1.14
C SER A 21 -6.66 3.20 2.36
N GLU A 22 -5.73 2.24 2.47
CA GLU A 22 -5.59 1.32 3.59
C GLU A 22 -5.17 2.05 4.88
N LEU A 23 -5.48 1.48 6.04
CA LEU A 23 -5.16 2.07 7.35
C LEU A 23 -3.67 1.91 7.67
N LEU A 24 -3.04 2.93 8.27
CA LEU A 24 -1.62 2.87 8.69
C LEU A 24 -1.29 1.63 9.53
N PHE A 25 -2.21 1.18 10.40
CA PHE A 25 -2.02 -0.03 11.20
C PHE A 25 -1.83 -1.30 10.34
N GLU A 26 -2.52 -1.40 9.21
CA GLU A 26 -2.39 -2.55 8.30
C GLU A 26 -1.01 -2.58 7.62
N ASP A 27 -0.50 -1.40 7.21
CA ASP A 27 0.87 -1.29 6.68
C ASP A 27 1.94 -1.62 7.74
N ILE A 28 1.76 -1.15 8.98
CA ILE A 28 2.66 -1.45 10.11
C ILE A 28 2.66 -2.96 10.40
N LYS A 29 1.48 -3.60 10.39
CA LYS A 29 1.34 -5.05 10.54
C LYS A 29 2.02 -5.80 9.40
N LYS A 30 1.75 -5.44 8.14
CA LYS A 30 2.39 -6.02 6.95
C LYS A 30 3.91 -5.89 7.02
N PHE A 31 4.41 -4.69 7.35
CA PHE A 31 5.83 -4.41 7.57
C PHE A 31 6.44 -5.31 8.65
N HIS A 32 5.88 -5.35 9.86
CA HIS A 32 6.39 -6.19 10.96
C HIS A 32 6.43 -7.67 10.55
N ASN A 33 5.34 -8.18 9.99
CA ASN A 33 5.21 -9.59 9.64
C ASN A 33 6.21 -9.99 8.53
N LEU A 34 6.46 -9.09 7.57
CA LEU A 34 7.51 -9.27 6.55
C LEU A 34 8.92 -9.15 7.15
N MET A 35 9.16 -8.26 8.12
CA MET A 35 10.45 -8.15 8.82
C MET A 35 10.81 -9.44 9.57
N VAL A 36 9.84 -10.12 10.19
CA VAL A 36 10.08 -11.43 10.83
C VAL A 36 10.35 -12.50 9.76
N LYS A 37 9.54 -12.55 8.69
CA LYS A 37 9.68 -13.51 7.58
C LYS A 37 11.03 -13.42 6.87
N LEU A 38 11.48 -12.20 6.58
CA LEU A 38 12.67 -11.89 5.78
C LEU A 38 13.92 -11.66 6.65
N SER A 39 13.85 -11.94 7.96
CA SER A 39 14.89 -11.63 8.94
C SER A 39 16.30 -12.13 8.58
N THR A 40 16.42 -13.22 7.82
CA THR A 40 17.69 -13.79 7.35
C THR A 40 18.21 -13.20 6.03
N SER A 41 17.36 -12.57 5.22
CA SER A 41 17.71 -12.06 3.88
C SER A 41 17.69 -10.53 3.77
N VAL A 42 16.91 -9.84 4.61
CA VAL A 42 16.64 -8.39 4.49
C VAL A 42 17.92 -7.53 4.46
N ASN A 43 18.94 -7.91 5.22
CA ASN A 43 20.23 -7.20 5.22
C ASN A 43 20.98 -7.30 3.88
N GLN A 44 20.90 -8.47 3.21
CA GLN A 44 21.51 -8.67 1.90
C GLN A 44 20.72 -7.92 0.82
N GLU A 45 19.39 -7.91 0.92
CA GLU A 45 18.55 -7.18 -0.04
C GLU A 45 18.76 -5.66 0.04
N ILE A 46 18.95 -5.11 1.25
CA ILE A 46 19.34 -3.70 1.42
C ILE A 46 20.71 -3.42 0.79
N GLU A 47 21.69 -4.31 0.89
CA GLU A 47 22.97 -4.16 0.16
C GLU A 47 22.77 -4.23 -1.36
N ASN A 48 21.91 -5.13 -1.85
CA ASN A 48 21.59 -5.29 -3.26
C ASN A 48 21.00 -4.01 -3.88
N ILE A 49 20.23 -3.20 -3.12
CA ILE A 49 19.73 -1.89 -3.56
C ILE A 49 20.88 -0.99 -4.01
N PHE A 50 22.04 -1.01 -3.33
CA PHE A 50 23.16 -0.12 -3.61
C PHE A 50 24.30 -0.76 -4.43
N ALA A 51 24.18 -2.05 -4.77
CA ALA A 51 25.12 -2.75 -5.62
C ALA A 51 25.34 -2.04 -6.98
N GLY A 52 26.58 -2.09 -7.46
CA GLY A 52 27.01 -1.46 -8.72
C GLY A 52 27.22 0.06 -8.67
N GLY A 53 26.98 0.71 -7.53
CA GLY A 53 27.25 2.14 -7.31
C GLY A 53 28.60 2.42 -6.66
N SER A 54 28.82 3.68 -6.28
CA SER A 54 29.88 4.06 -5.33
C SER A 54 29.67 3.37 -3.96
N PRO A 55 30.71 3.20 -3.12
CA PRO A 55 30.56 2.58 -1.80
C PRO A 55 29.68 3.42 -0.85
N MET A 56 28.39 3.04 -0.74
CA MET A 56 27.39 3.68 0.13
C MET A 56 27.31 3.02 1.51
N HIS A 57 28.46 2.78 2.17
CA HIS A 57 28.51 1.98 3.40
C HIS A 57 27.70 2.60 4.56
N TYR A 58 27.70 3.92 4.68
CA TYR A 58 26.95 4.61 5.74
C TYR A 58 25.45 4.55 5.48
N GLU A 59 25.02 4.75 4.24
CA GLU A 59 23.62 4.73 3.81
C GLU A 59 23.03 3.31 3.95
N ILE A 60 23.78 2.28 3.56
CA ILE A 60 23.42 0.86 3.75
C ILE A 60 23.23 0.57 5.25
N GLN A 61 24.17 1.01 6.10
CA GLN A 61 24.07 0.75 7.53
C GLN A 61 22.91 1.52 8.18
N HIS A 62 22.74 2.80 7.83
CA HIS A 62 21.63 3.62 8.32
C HIS A 62 20.26 3.06 7.86
N ALA A 63 20.14 2.53 6.64
CA ALA A 63 18.91 1.88 6.18
C ALA A 63 18.58 0.60 6.98
N LYS A 64 19.60 -0.22 7.31
CA LYS A 64 19.43 -1.41 8.18
C LYS A 64 19.05 -1.05 9.62
N GLU A 65 19.69 -0.02 10.17
CA GLU A 65 19.34 0.52 11.49
C GLU A 65 17.92 1.10 11.47
N GLY A 66 17.53 1.85 10.43
CA GLY A 66 16.19 2.39 10.26
C GLY A 66 15.09 1.32 10.18
N LEU A 67 15.31 0.21 9.45
CA LEU A 67 14.41 -0.95 9.50
C LEU A 67 14.27 -1.54 10.91
N THR A 68 15.36 -1.58 11.66
CA THR A 68 15.39 -2.14 13.01
C THR A 68 14.60 -1.26 13.98
N GLU A 69 14.76 0.06 13.90
CA GLU A 69 14.01 1.05 14.69
C GLU A 69 12.52 1.06 14.32
N MET A 70 12.18 1.04 13.02
CA MET A 70 10.79 0.89 12.57
C MET A 70 10.15 -0.42 13.08
N LYS A 71 10.92 -1.52 13.12
CA LYS A 71 10.43 -2.77 13.71
C LYS A 71 10.23 -2.63 15.21
N GLY A 72 11.14 -1.97 15.93
CA GLY A 72 10.98 -1.65 17.34
C GLY A 72 9.71 -0.85 17.63
N ALA A 73 9.39 0.16 16.81
CA ALA A 73 8.14 0.91 16.91
C ALA A 73 6.89 0.02 16.67
N ALA A 74 6.97 -0.95 15.75
CA ALA A 74 5.91 -1.93 15.53
C ALA A 74 5.79 -2.97 16.66
N ASP A 75 6.90 -3.39 17.27
CA ASP A 75 6.94 -4.28 18.43
C ASP A 75 6.30 -3.63 19.68
N LEU A 76 6.48 -2.31 19.83
CA LEU A 76 5.80 -1.52 20.86
C LEU A 76 4.29 -1.49 20.64
N LEU A 77 3.82 -1.26 19.41
CA LEU A 77 2.38 -1.30 19.07
C LEU A 77 1.76 -2.69 19.29
N LYS A 78 2.47 -3.75 18.90
CA LYS A 78 2.05 -5.15 19.15
C LYS A 78 1.87 -5.44 20.63
N SER A 79 2.62 -4.74 21.49
CA SER A 79 2.63 -4.90 22.94
C SER A 79 1.65 -3.95 23.67
N ASP A 80 1.06 -2.99 22.96
CA ASP A 80 0.09 -2.04 23.50
C ASP A 80 -1.33 -2.65 23.46
N PRO A 81 -2.05 -2.76 24.60
CA PRO A 81 -3.35 -3.42 24.68
C PRO A 81 -4.48 -2.72 23.92
N GLN A 82 -4.24 -1.52 23.37
CA GLN A 82 -5.18 -0.84 22.46
C GLN A 82 -5.19 -1.47 21.05
N PHE A 83 -4.19 -2.30 20.72
CA PHE A 83 -4.01 -2.91 19.40
C PHE A 83 -4.09 -4.45 19.46
N PRO A 84 -4.59 -5.09 18.38
CA PRO A 84 -4.80 -6.53 18.33
C PRO A 84 -3.47 -7.26 18.08
N SER A 85 -2.80 -7.62 19.17
CA SER A 85 -1.50 -8.33 19.17
C SER A 85 -1.50 -9.61 18.32
N GLU A 86 -2.65 -10.29 18.23
CA GLU A 86 -2.86 -11.54 17.50
C GLU A 86 -2.78 -11.40 15.97
N GLN A 87 -2.77 -10.17 15.45
CA GLN A 87 -2.57 -9.92 14.01
C GLN A 87 -1.09 -9.79 13.63
N PHE A 88 -0.19 -9.74 14.62
CA PHE A 88 1.24 -9.77 14.42
C PHE A 88 1.78 -11.18 14.63
N VAL A 89 2.65 -11.65 13.73
CA VAL A 89 3.31 -12.96 13.92
C VAL A 89 4.16 -12.96 15.19
N THR A 90 4.14 -14.07 15.91
CA THR A 90 4.85 -14.27 17.17
C THR A 90 6.10 -15.14 17.02
N SER A 91 6.20 -15.89 15.93
CA SER A 91 7.32 -16.80 15.63
C SER A 91 7.72 -16.77 14.15
N SER A 92 8.93 -17.26 13.86
CA SER A 92 9.39 -17.47 12.47
C SER A 92 8.53 -18.48 11.71
N ASP A 93 8.01 -19.50 12.39
CA ASP A 93 7.15 -20.52 11.78
C ASP A 93 5.81 -19.93 11.30
N GLU A 94 5.20 -19.03 12.07
CA GLU A 94 4.05 -18.25 11.63
C GLU A 94 4.42 -17.31 10.47
N ALA A 95 5.60 -16.68 10.54
CA ALA A 95 6.07 -15.77 9.51
C ALA A 95 6.30 -16.44 8.14
N THR A 96 6.55 -17.76 8.08
CA THR A 96 6.62 -18.50 6.81
C THR A 96 5.31 -18.42 5.99
N LYS A 97 4.17 -18.25 6.66
CA LYS A 97 2.82 -18.18 6.06
C LYS A 97 2.43 -16.76 5.64
N VAL A 98 3.22 -15.75 5.99
CA VAL A 98 2.95 -14.35 5.62
C VAL A 98 3.14 -14.17 4.13
N GLU A 99 2.13 -13.65 3.44
CA GLU A 99 2.23 -13.32 2.02
C GLU A 99 3.08 -12.06 1.79
N GLY A 100 3.70 -11.97 0.60
CA GLY A 100 4.60 -10.89 0.23
C GLY A 100 6.09 -11.22 0.40
N ASP A 101 6.91 -10.28 -0.04
CA ASP A 101 8.33 -10.41 -0.35
C ASP A 101 9.10 -9.10 -0.01
N PHE A 102 10.35 -8.97 -0.44
CA PHE A 102 11.12 -7.74 -0.20
C PHE A 102 10.52 -6.52 -0.90
N ASN A 103 9.92 -6.67 -2.09
CA ASN A 103 9.15 -5.59 -2.73
C ASN A 103 8.02 -5.12 -1.81
N SER A 104 7.22 -6.07 -1.29
CA SER A 104 6.10 -5.82 -0.40
C SER A 104 6.54 -5.14 0.91
N LEU A 105 7.75 -5.42 1.39
CA LEU A 105 8.34 -4.77 2.57
C LEU A 105 8.68 -3.30 2.27
N MET A 106 9.34 -3.03 1.13
CA MET A 106 9.66 -1.66 0.69
C MET A 106 8.39 -0.84 0.39
N GLU A 107 7.33 -1.46 -0.14
CA GLU A 107 6.02 -0.82 -0.30
C GLU A 107 5.47 -0.36 1.06
N SER A 108 5.47 -1.24 2.07
CA SER A 108 4.99 -0.88 3.42
C SER A 108 5.82 0.22 4.08
N VAL A 109 7.15 0.27 3.88
CA VAL A 109 7.98 1.40 4.33
C VAL A 109 7.49 2.73 3.74
N ILE A 110 7.22 2.76 2.44
CA ILE A 110 6.70 3.95 1.73
C ILE A 110 5.29 4.33 2.20
N GLN A 111 4.39 3.35 2.42
CA GLN A 111 3.05 3.63 2.94
C GLN A 111 3.07 4.18 4.37
N ILE A 112 3.93 3.62 5.23
CA ILE A 112 4.14 4.13 6.60
C ILE A 112 4.67 5.57 6.53
N TYR A 113 5.64 5.88 5.66
CA TYR A 113 6.12 7.24 5.46
C TYR A 113 5.00 8.21 5.07
N HIS A 114 4.21 7.90 4.04
CA HIS A 114 3.12 8.77 3.58
C HIS A 114 2.10 9.03 4.70
N LYS A 115 1.68 7.96 5.39
CA LYS A 115 0.59 8.01 6.37
C LYS A 115 1.03 8.59 7.71
N CYS A 116 2.26 8.32 8.17
CA CYS A 116 2.83 9.01 9.33
C CYS A 116 3.08 10.49 9.06
N THR A 117 3.55 10.86 7.86
CA THR A 117 3.70 12.27 7.46
C THR A 117 2.36 13.01 7.45
N ALA A 118 1.32 12.40 6.89
CA ALA A 118 -0.04 12.96 6.90
C ALA A 118 -0.61 13.08 8.32
N LEU A 119 -0.40 12.05 9.16
CA LEU A 119 -0.81 12.04 10.56
C LEU A 119 -0.12 13.12 11.38
N ASN A 120 1.21 13.28 11.26
CA ASN A 120 1.96 14.28 12.01
C ASN A 120 1.59 15.72 11.59
N LYS A 121 1.26 15.94 10.30
CA LYS A 121 0.68 17.20 9.82
C LYS A 121 -0.68 17.49 10.48
N GLU A 122 -1.54 16.48 10.60
CA GLU A 122 -2.85 16.61 11.25
C GLU A 122 -2.70 16.86 12.77
N VAL A 123 -1.82 16.12 13.45
CA VAL A 123 -1.50 16.36 14.87
C VAL A 123 -1.01 17.79 15.07
N LYS A 124 -0.09 18.29 14.24
CA LYS A 124 0.38 19.68 14.32
C LYS A 124 -0.72 20.72 14.04
N ARG A 125 -1.71 20.39 13.20
CA ARG A 125 -2.88 21.26 12.94
C ARG A 125 -3.83 21.32 14.13
N LEU A 126 -4.05 20.19 14.80
CA LEU A 126 -5.05 20.05 15.87
C LEU A 126 -4.49 20.30 17.28
N PHE A 127 -3.18 20.14 17.47
CA PHE A 127 -2.44 20.31 18.72
C PHE A 127 -1.17 21.17 18.45
N PRO A 128 -1.33 22.45 18.06
CA PRO A 128 -0.21 23.28 17.60
C PRO A 128 0.85 23.54 18.67
N ASP A 129 0.46 23.55 19.95
CA ASP A 129 1.37 23.70 21.10
C ASP A 129 2.02 22.37 21.54
N GLY A 130 1.68 21.25 20.89
CA GLY A 130 2.18 19.90 21.21
C GLY A 130 1.56 19.24 22.44
N ASP A 131 0.66 19.92 23.17
CA ASP A 131 -0.06 19.35 24.32
C ASP A 131 -1.26 18.50 23.85
N GLU A 132 -1.20 17.19 24.14
CA GLU A 132 -2.24 16.18 23.91
C GLU A 132 -3.61 16.47 24.56
N ASN A 133 -3.69 17.47 25.45
CA ASN A 133 -4.90 17.92 26.12
C ASN A 133 -5.46 19.24 25.56
N ASN A 134 -4.67 20.01 24.80
CA ASN A 134 -5.03 21.34 24.31
C ASN A 134 -5.32 21.37 22.79
N GLY A 135 -6.17 20.45 22.31
CA GLY A 135 -6.49 20.35 20.90
C GLY A 135 -7.82 19.66 20.58
N ASN A 136 -8.18 19.62 19.30
CA ASN A 136 -9.49 19.10 18.88
C ASN A 136 -9.51 17.56 18.85
N ILE A 137 -9.65 16.95 20.04
CA ILE A 137 -9.65 15.50 20.24
C ILE A 137 -10.74 14.77 19.44
N GLU A 138 -11.94 15.32 19.26
CA GLU A 138 -13.00 14.64 18.50
C GLU A 138 -12.73 14.63 16.99
N GLU A 139 -12.13 15.70 16.46
CA GLU A 139 -11.64 15.72 15.08
C GLU A 139 -10.45 14.75 14.90
N MET A 140 -9.54 14.71 15.88
CA MET A 140 -8.40 13.79 15.88
C MET A 140 -8.83 12.32 15.93
N LYS A 141 -9.78 11.95 16.79
CA LYS A 141 -10.40 10.60 16.84
C LYS A 141 -11.02 10.24 15.49
N LYS A 142 -11.74 11.18 14.87
CA LYS A 142 -12.38 10.97 13.56
C LYS A 142 -11.34 10.75 12.45
N TYR A 143 -10.24 11.51 12.45
CA TYR A 143 -9.12 11.30 11.53
C TYR A 143 -8.46 9.94 11.76
N PHE A 144 -8.09 9.65 13.01
CA PHE A 144 -7.39 8.42 13.41
C PHE A 144 -8.18 7.16 13.05
N LYS A 145 -9.50 7.16 13.32
CA LYS A 145 -10.39 6.06 12.96
C LYS A 145 -10.48 5.82 11.45
N LYS A 146 -10.36 6.87 10.65
CA LYS A 146 -10.46 6.84 9.17
C LYS A 146 -9.14 6.49 8.48
N HIS A 147 -7.99 6.84 9.09
CA HIS A 147 -6.69 6.79 8.42
C HIS A 147 -5.63 5.94 9.14
N VAL A 148 -5.79 5.68 10.45
CA VAL A 148 -4.77 5.01 11.28
C VAL A 148 -5.23 3.64 11.75
N TYR A 149 -6.29 3.57 12.55
CA TYR A 149 -6.81 2.32 13.09
C TYR A 149 -8.27 2.46 13.53
N ASN A 150 -9.14 1.54 13.09
CA ASN A 150 -10.59 1.61 13.26
C ASN A 150 -11.07 0.98 14.59
N SER A 151 -10.44 1.33 15.72
CA SER A 151 -10.95 1.03 17.06
C SER A 151 -11.85 2.16 17.58
N LYS A 152 -12.62 1.86 18.63
CA LYS A 152 -13.43 2.84 19.37
C LYS A 152 -12.64 3.50 20.49
N ASP A 153 -11.69 2.77 21.08
CA ASP A 153 -11.04 3.12 22.33
C ASP A 153 -9.53 3.26 22.08
N VAL A 154 -9.10 4.50 21.86
CA VAL A 154 -7.69 4.89 21.67
C VAL A 154 -7.43 6.13 22.53
N THR A 155 -6.39 6.09 23.35
CA THR A 155 -5.98 7.18 24.25
C THR A 155 -5.47 8.38 23.48
N ASN A 156 -5.69 9.59 24.02
CA ASN A 156 -5.21 10.86 23.42
C ASN A 156 -3.71 10.80 23.08
N LYS A 157 -2.90 10.23 23.98
CA LYS A 157 -1.46 10.01 23.78
C LYS A 157 -1.18 9.15 22.54
N THR A 158 -1.89 8.03 22.36
CA THR A 158 -1.71 7.18 21.17
C THR A 158 -2.18 7.88 19.89
N LEU A 159 -3.25 8.70 19.96
CA LEU A 159 -3.72 9.50 18.81
C LEU A 159 -2.62 10.40 18.25
N VAL A 160 -1.84 11.06 19.12
CA VAL A 160 -0.83 12.05 18.72
C VAL A 160 0.60 11.50 18.57
N SER A 161 0.93 10.36 19.18
CA SER A 161 2.32 9.87 19.25
C SER A 161 2.70 8.79 18.22
N ILE A 162 1.76 8.00 17.70
CA ILE A 162 2.09 6.87 16.80
C ILE A 162 2.82 7.30 15.53
N GLY A 163 2.40 8.40 14.89
CA GLY A 163 3.07 8.91 13.68
C GLY A 163 4.48 9.41 13.95
N HIS A 164 4.72 9.99 15.14
CA HIS A 164 6.05 10.42 15.58
C HIS A 164 6.96 9.24 15.92
N ALA A 165 6.44 8.17 16.52
CA ALA A 165 7.21 6.98 16.89
C ALA A 165 7.88 6.30 15.67
N PHE A 166 7.24 6.35 14.51
CA PHE A 166 7.85 5.88 13.26
C PHE A 166 8.65 6.98 12.56
N ALA A 167 8.06 8.16 12.33
CA ALA A 167 8.68 9.18 11.49
C ALA A 167 9.93 9.84 12.09
N ASN A 168 10.03 9.91 13.42
CA ASN A 168 11.19 10.45 14.12
C ASN A 168 12.14 9.33 14.62
N GLY A 169 11.94 8.09 14.17
CA GLY A 169 12.85 6.97 14.46
C GLY A 169 14.24 7.24 13.90
N LYS A 170 15.29 6.77 14.59
CA LYS A 170 16.67 6.96 14.15
C LYS A 170 16.83 6.36 12.74
N HIS A 171 17.35 7.16 11.81
CA HIS A 171 17.57 6.79 10.39
C HIS A 171 16.31 6.42 9.59
N PHE A 172 15.12 6.85 10.02
CA PHE A 172 13.87 6.64 9.27
C PHE A 172 13.97 7.16 7.82
N ASP A 173 14.49 8.38 7.63
CA ASP A 173 14.69 8.96 6.28
C ASP A 173 15.66 8.13 5.42
N SER A 174 16.61 7.42 6.03
CA SER A 174 17.58 6.58 5.31
C SER A 174 16.94 5.32 4.75
N ILE A 175 16.02 4.69 5.50
CA ILE A 175 15.27 3.53 5.00
C ILE A 175 14.17 3.95 4.01
N VAL A 176 13.53 5.10 4.20
CA VAL A 176 12.62 5.67 3.18
C VAL A 176 13.37 5.98 1.89
N GLY A 177 14.58 6.55 1.98
CA GLY A 177 15.47 6.78 0.84
C GLY A 177 15.91 5.49 0.14
N ALA A 178 16.26 4.45 0.89
CA ALA A 178 16.58 3.13 0.33
C ALA A 178 15.38 2.49 -0.39
N ALA A 179 14.18 2.57 0.18
CA ALA A 179 12.95 2.10 -0.47
C ALA A 179 12.66 2.90 -1.76
N ALA A 180 12.86 4.22 -1.76
CA ALA A 180 12.72 5.05 -2.96
C ALA A 180 13.74 4.68 -4.05
N GLU A 181 15.01 4.43 -3.70
CA GLU A 181 16.04 3.97 -4.64
C GLU A 181 15.75 2.57 -5.19
N TYR A 182 15.21 1.66 -4.36
CA TYR A 182 14.73 0.35 -4.79
C TYR A 182 13.69 0.48 -5.91
N PHE A 183 12.65 1.29 -5.71
CA PHE A 183 11.62 1.48 -6.75
C PHE A 183 12.13 2.23 -7.98
N LYS A 184 13.05 3.20 -7.81
CA LYS A 184 13.72 3.88 -8.92
C LYS A 184 14.49 2.89 -9.80
N LYS A 185 15.32 2.03 -9.20
CA LYS A 185 16.05 0.98 -9.93
C LYS A 185 15.10 -0.02 -10.58
N LYS A 186 14.05 -0.46 -9.86
CA LYS A 186 13.01 -1.34 -10.40
C LYS A 186 12.39 -0.74 -11.67
N ALA A 187 11.93 0.51 -11.61
CA ALA A 187 11.34 1.21 -12.75
C ALA A 187 12.30 1.35 -13.94
N GLN A 188 13.59 1.59 -13.70
CA GLN A 188 14.63 1.61 -14.75
C GLN A 188 14.81 0.24 -15.41
N THR A 189 14.82 -0.85 -14.63
CA THR A 189 14.96 -2.23 -15.16
C THR A 189 13.69 -2.76 -15.82
N SER A 190 12.50 -2.26 -15.47
CA SER A 190 11.23 -2.65 -16.07
C SER A 190 10.98 -2.02 -17.44
N GLY A 191 11.71 -0.96 -17.79
CA GLY A 191 11.56 -0.21 -19.04
C GLY A 191 10.27 0.62 -19.09
N PRO A 192 10.21 1.66 -19.94
CA PRO A 192 8.93 2.30 -20.23
C PRO A 192 8.05 1.32 -21.02
N ALA A 193 6.83 1.07 -20.53
CA ALA A 193 5.77 0.59 -21.39
C ALA A 193 5.48 1.70 -22.43
N GLY A 194 6.16 1.62 -23.58
CA GLY A 194 5.85 2.46 -24.72
C GLY A 194 4.39 2.27 -25.12
N PRO A 195 3.73 3.28 -25.70
CA PRO A 195 2.39 3.10 -26.21
C PRO A 195 2.41 1.93 -27.20
N SER A 196 1.46 0.99 -27.08
CA SER A 196 1.31 -0.11 -28.02
C SER A 196 1.00 0.44 -29.42
N ALA A 197 2.06 0.72 -30.17
CA ALA A 197 2.01 0.80 -31.61
C ALA A 197 1.57 -0.59 -32.09
N SER A 198 0.46 -0.62 -32.82
CA SER A 198 -0.06 -1.81 -33.46
C SER A 198 1.05 -2.51 -34.24
N GLU A 199 1.33 -3.77 -33.95
CA GLU A 199 2.17 -4.59 -34.83
C GLU A 199 1.39 -4.88 -36.13
N GLU A 200 1.51 -3.98 -37.10
CA GLU A 200 1.20 -4.28 -38.49
C GLU A 200 2.20 -5.35 -38.98
N SER A 201 1.70 -6.57 -39.21
CA SER A 201 2.48 -7.63 -39.84
C SER A 201 2.95 -7.21 -41.24
N PRO A 202 4.25 -7.30 -41.57
CA PRO A 202 4.72 -7.05 -42.93
C PRO A 202 4.30 -8.19 -43.86
N SER A 203 3.88 -7.84 -45.08
CA SER A 203 3.31 -8.76 -46.08
C SER A 203 4.26 -9.00 -47.27
N GLY A 204 4.17 -10.20 -47.87
CA GLY A 204 4.95 -10.64 -49.04
C GLY A 204 5.97 -11.76 -48.72
N SER A 205 6.10 -12.86 -49.47
CA SER A 205 5.58 -13.16 -50.83
C SER A 205 5.33 -14.67 -51.06
N GLN A 206 4.42 -14.98 -51.99
CA GLN A 206 4.13 -16.29 -52.61
C GLN A 206 5.25 -16.74 -53.60
N PRO A 207 5.20 -17.90 -54.32
CA PRO A 207 4.06 -18.78 -54.68
C PRO A 207 4.30 -20.28 -54.31
N ASP A 208 3.54 -21.31 -54.74
CA ASP A 208 2.37 -21.48 -55.63
C ASP A 208 1.60 -22.80 -55.29
N GLY A 209 0.50 -23.11 -56.00
CA GLY A 209 0.13 -24.50 -56.32
C GLY A 209 -1.30 -25.01 -56.01
N HIS A 210 -2.17 -24.98 -57.04
CA HIS A 210 -3.27 -25.93 -57.33
C HIS A 210 -4.64 -25.91 -56.57
N GLN A 211 -5.62 -25.37 -57.31
CA GLN A 211 -6.93 -25.99 -57.69
C GLN A 211 -8.12 -26.11 -56.72
N GLN A 212 -9.11 -25.24 -56.93
CA GLN A 212 -10.56 -25.51 -56.83
C GLN A 212 -11.07 -26.19 -58.14
N PRO A 213 -12.26 -26.86 -58.20
CA PRO A 213 -13.61 -26.32 -57.90
C PRO A 213 -14.54 -27.30 -57.13
N GLY A 214 -15.78 -26.98 -56.70
CA GLY A 214 -16.57 -25.75 -56.74
C GLY A 214 -18.02 -25.96 -56.21
N THR A 215 -18.81 -24.88 -56.16
CA THR A 215 -20.31 -24.79 -56.10
C THR A 215 -21.11 -25.54 -55.02
N GLY A 216 -21.83 -24.79 -54.15
CA GLY A 216 -22.91 -25.35 -53.31
C GLY A 216 -23.56 -24.38 -52.30
N SER A 217 -24.71 -23.79 -52.65
CA SER A 217 -25.69 -23.12 -51.77
C SER A 217 -27.05 -23.23 -52.47
N PRO A 218 -28.22 -23.38 -51.78
CA PRO A 218 -28.67 -22.40 -50.77
C PRO A 218 -29.67 -22.88 -49.66
N SER A 219 -30.09 -21.92 -48.80
CA SER A 219 -31.47 -21.72 -48.26
C SER A 219 -31.95 -22.40 -46.95
N GLY A 220 -32.76 -21.64 -46.17
CA GLY A 220 -33.50 -22.05 -44.94
C GLY A 220 -33.01 -21.35 -43.64
N ASN A 221 -33.49 -20.17 -43.18
CA ASN A 221 -34.83 -19.78 -42.70
C ASN A 221 -35.26 -20.61 -41.44
N LEU A 222 -35.61 -20.10 -40.24
CA LEU A 222 -36.45 -18.93 -39.83
C LEU A 222 -36.18 -18.43 -38.36
N GLN A 223 -36.49 -17.14 -38.08
CA GLN A 223 -37.13 -16.51 -36.87
C GLN A 223 -36.77 -17.01 -35.43
N ASN A 224 -36.18 -16.27 -34.47
CA ASN A 224 -36.51 -14.97 -33.80
C ASN A 224 -37.87 -14.95 -33.01
N PRO A 225 -38.08 -14.09 -31.98
CA PRO A 225 -37.68 -14.24 -30.56
C PRO A 225 -38.91 -14.18 -29.59
N GLU A 226 -38.79 -13.52 -28.42
CA GLU A 226 -39.83 -13.24 -27.37
C GLU A 226 -40.15 -14.37 -26.36
N SER A 227 -40.68 -14.13 -25.14
CA SER A 227 -40.69 -12.98 -24.19
C SER A 227 -41.39 -13.48 -22.91
N SER A 228 -40.87 -13.21 -21.69
CA SER A 228 -41.69 -12.91 -20.48
C SER A 228 -40.88 -12.77 -19.18
N ASN A 229 -41.19 -11.69 -18.47
CA ASN A 229 -40.86 -11.36 -17.08
C ASN A 229 -42.18 -10.76 -16.51
N PRO A 230 -42.35 -10.42 -15.22
CA PRO A 230 -41.87 -10.99 -13.95
C PRO A 230 -43.03 -11.52 -13.08
N SER A 231 -42.78 -12.00 -11.86
CA SER A 231 -43.82 -12.07 -10.80
C SER A 231 -43.25 -12.05 -9.37
N LYS A 232 -43.70 -11.06 -8.58
CA LYS A 232 -43.64 -10.96 -7.12
C LYS A 232 -45.01 -10.39 -6.70
N PRO A 233 -45.65 -10.83 -5.59
CA PRO A 233 -45.52 -10.06 -4.34
C PRO A 233 -45.68 -10.91 -3.06
N ALA A 234 -45.93 -10.23 -1.93
CA ALA A 234 -46.15 -10.69 -0.55
C ALA A 234 -44.90 -11.08 0.28
N GLY A 235 -44.81 -10.81 1.59
CA GLY A 235 -45.62 -9.90 2.42
C GLY A 235 -46.01 -10.45 3.81
N SER A 236 -45.76 -9.63 4.85
CA SER A 236 -46.34 -9.68 6.22
C SER A 236 -45.58 -10.40 7.37
N SER A 237 -44.97 -9.56 8.23
CA SER A 237 -45.27 -9.33 9.67
C SER A 237 -45.31 -10.44 10.75
N PHE A 238 -44.98 -9.99 11.99
CA PHE A 238 -45.19 -10.52 13.37
C PHE A 238 -43.88 -10.86 14.13
N THR A 239 -43.69 -10.67 15.46
CA THR A 239 -44.15 -9.64 16.43
C THR A 239 -43.30 -9.72 17.74
N TYR A 240 -43.54 -8.81 18.68
CA TYR A 240 -42.87 -8.51 19.98
C TYR A 240 -42.70 -9.66 21.01
N GLY A 241 -41.63 -9.55 21.82
CA GLY A 241 -41.75 -9.47 23.30
C GLY A 241 -41.21 -10.63 24.15
N GLY A 242 -40.54 -10.31 25.29
CA GLY A 242 -40.33 -11.28 26.38
C GLY A 242 -39.18 -11.00 27.37
N LEU A 243 -39.48 -10.25 28.45
CA LEU A 243 -38.77 -10.11 29.74
C LEU A 243 -37.33 -9.56 29.75
#